data_AF-A0A4S8QDW9-F1
#
_entry.id   AF-A0A4S8QDW9-F1
#
_cell.length_a   1.000
_cell.length_b   1.000
_cell.length_c   1.000
_cell.angle_alpha   90.00
_cell.angle_beta   90.00
_cell.angle_gamma   90.00
#
_symmetry.space_group_name_H-M   'P 1'
#
loop_
_entity.id
_entity.type
_entity.pdbx_description
1 polymer ?
#
loop_
_entity_poly.entity_id
_entity_poly.type
_entity_poly.pdbx_seq_one_letter_code
_entity_poly.pdbx_strand_id
1 'polypeptide(L)'
;MTRSLRAPSSGPLGHLLPAGEKWERVATSEVTIDLKPRWIASWNALSARRQRDLFSPSGRRWRIAPDEGGRMAMTHPQDPTKRLPGKTVQARSLRNNDTEAEYRLWGDLRNRQLNGHKFSRQIPIGVYIVDFVCREQRLVVELDGSQHAENERDERRTEWLNVQGYSVLRFWNAEVLQERRAVLNTILAVLQGQIVDPCDAIRFSPALQRNR
;
A
#
# COMPACT_ATOMS: atom_id res chain seq x y z
N MET A 1 -47.85 -49.05 43.92
CA MET A 1 -46.75 -48.58 44.78
C MET A 1 -46.85 -47.07 44.91
N THR A 2 -47.20 -46.63 46.13
CA THR A 2 -47.23 -45.25 46.64
C THR A 2 -45.90 -44.53 46.37
N ARG A 3 -45.80 -43.23 46.10
CA ARG A 3 -46.11 -42.12 47.02
C ARG A 3 -45.88 -40.78 46.31
N SER A 4 -46.86 -39.89 46.39
CA SER A 4 -46.75 -38.43 46.20
C SER A 4 -46.21 -37.82 47.49
N LEU A 5 -45.30 -36.82 47.44
CA LEU A 5 -45.18 -35.79 48.48
C LEU A 5 -44.57 -34.48 47.95
N ARG A 6 -45.21 -33.39 48.39
CA ARG A 6 -44.89 -31.97 48.22
C ARG A 6 -43.67 -31.52 49.04
N ALA A 7 -43.10 -30.38 48.64
CA ALA A 7 -42.33 -29.45 49.50
C ALA A 7 -43.24 -28.75 50.54
N PRO A 8 -42.68 -28.14 51.62
CA PRO A 8 -42.38 -26.69 51.54
C PRO A 8 -41.23 -26.14 52.44
N SER A 9 -40.71 -24.97 52.01
CA SER A 9 -40.39 -23.73 52.76
C SER A 9 -39.63 -23.75 54.11
N SER A 10 -38.45 -23.11 54.13
CA SER A 10 -38.07 -22.04 55.08
C SER A 10 -36.67 -21.46 54.75
N GLY A 11 -36.56 -20.17 54.42
CA GLY A 11 -35.29 -19.41 54.50
C GLY A 11 -35.15 -18.73 55.88
N PRO A 12 -34.33 -17.67 56.07
CA PRO A 12 -33.07 -17.29 55.42
C PRO A 12 -31.94 -17.03 56.46
N LEU A 13 -30.67 -16.99 56.03
CA LEU A 13 -29.52 -16.34 56.71
C LEU A 13 -28.48 -16.15 55.59
N GLY A 14 -28.21 -14.95 55.09
CA GLY A 14 -27.62 -13.86 55.84
C GLY A 14 -26.09 -13.97 55.79
N HIS A 15 -25.49 -13.82 54.60
CA HIS A 15 -24.04 -13.58 54.52
C HIS A 15 -23.75 -12.42 53.58
N LEU A 16 -23.34 -11.31 54.21
CA LEU A 16 -22.81 -10.11 53.60
C LEU A 16 -21.55 -10.45 52.80
N LEU A 17 -21.52 -9.99 51.55
CA LEU A 17 -20.29 -9.79 50.79
C LEU A 17 -19.55 -8.57 51.37
N PRO A 18 -18.24 -8.63 51.62
CA PRO A 18 -17.46 -7.41 51.80
C PRO A 18 -17.25 -6.73 50.45
N ALA A 19 -17.57 -5.44 50.44
CA ALA A 19 -17.32 -4.52 49.35
C ALA A 19 -15.83 -4.16 49.23
N GLY A 20 -15.40 -3.88 47.99
CA GLY A 20 -14.36 -2.89 47.73
C GLY A 20 -12.93 -3.41 47.56
N GLU A 21 -12.68 -4.16 46.48
CA GLU A 21 -11.34 -4.22 45.91
C GLU A 21 -11.07 -2.92 45.12
N LYS A 22 -10.18 -2.08 45.66
CA LYS A 22 -9.56 -0.98 44.95
C LYS A 22 -8.69 -1.59 43.83
N TRP A 23 -9.10 -1.42 42.58
CA TRP A 23 -8.18 -1.52 41.46
C TRP A 23 -7.31 -0.26 41.47
N GLU A 24 -6.14 -0.36 42.10
CA GLU A 24 -5.06 0.59 41.85
C GLU A 24 -4.69 0.50 40.36
N ARG A 25 -4.85 1.63 39.66
CA ARG A 25 -4.33 1.82 38.31
C ARG A 25 -2.81 1.74 38.38
N VAL A 26 -2.25 0.56 38.14
CA VAL A 26 -0.86 0.45 37.73
C VAL A 26 -0.78 1.08 36.35
N ALA A 27 -0.15 2.24 36.27
CA ALA A 27 0.25 2.86 35.03
C ALA A 27 1.18 1.88 34.30
N THR A 28 0.62 1.15 33.33
CA THR A 28 1.44 0.48 32.32
C THR A 28 2.03 1.58 31.46
N SER A 29 3.29 1.88 31.72
CA SER A 29 4.16 2.61 30.81
C SER A 29 3.94 2.07 29.40
N GLU A 30 3.43 2.92 28.51
CA GLU A 30 3.50 2.69 27.08
C GLU A 30 4.99 2.64 26.72
N VAL A 31 5.53 1.43 26.69
CA VAL A 31 6.81 1.17 26.05
C VAL A 31 6.54 1.39 24.57
N THR A 32 6.83 2.61 24.11
CA THR A 32 6.94 2.92 22.69
C THR A 32 8.15 2.15 22.20
N ILE A 33 7.89 0.96 21.67
CA ILE A 33 8.92 0.12 21.07
C ILE A 33 9.30 0.80 19.75
N ASP A 34 10.39 1.57 19.75
CA ASP A 34 11.03 2.09 18.54
C ASP A 34 11.65 0.91 17.77
N LEU A 35 10.78 0.12 17.15
CA LEU A 35 11.16 -0.92 16.22
C LEU A 35 11.38 -0.25 14.87
N LYS A 36 12.55 0.36 14.67
CA LYS A 36 13.12 0.44 13.33
C LYS A 36 13.69 -0.95 13.02
N PRO A 37 12.99 -1.80 12.26
CA PRO A 37 13.49 -3.14 11.98
C PRO A 37 14.84 -3.05 11.25
N ARG A 38 15.80 -3.87 11.70
CA ARG A 38 17.21 -3.92 11.27
C ARG A 38 17.43 -4.08 9.76
N TRP A 39 16.37 -4.32 8.97
CA TRP A 39 16.46 -4.38 7.52
C TRP A 39 16.66 -3.01 6.88
N ILE A 40 16.15 -1.90 7.43
CA ILE A 40 16.36 -0.54 6.86
C ILE A 40 17.86 -0.16 6.84
N ALA A 41 18.64 -0.61 7.83
CA ALA A 41 20.08 -0.37 7.88
C ALA A 41 20.87 -1.13 6.79
N SER A 42 20.38 -2.30 6.33
CA SER A 42 21.01 -3.05 5.23
C SER A 42 20.75 -2.42 3.85
N TRP A 43 19.74 -1.56 3.71
CA TRP A 43 19.46 -0.85 2.45
C TRP A 43 20.52 0.22 2.14
N ASN A 44 21.10 0.89 3.15
CA ASN A 44 22.13 1.91 2.95
C ASN A 44 23.49 1.34 2.51
N ALA A 45 23.78 0.07 2.79
CA ALA A 45 25.07 -0.56 2.46
C ALA A 45 25.11 -1.17 1.04
N LEU A 46 23.95 -1.58 0.49
CA LEU A 46 23.84 -2.19 -0.84
C LEU A 46 23.66 -1.15 -1.97
N SER A 47 23.11 0.02 -1.68
CA SER A 47 22.91 1.10 -2.67
C SER A 47 24.20 1.86 -3.03
N ALA A 48 25.21 1.85 -2.16
CA ALA A 48 26.42 2.65 -2.33
C ALA A 48 27.47 2.03 -3.28
N ARG A 49 27.39 0.73 -3.62
CA ARG A 49 28.55 0.00 -4.19
C ARG A 49 28.52 -0.31 -5.68
N ARG A 50 27.44 -0.02 -6.41
CA ARG A 50 27.34 -0.37 -7.85
C ARG A 50 26.66 0.70 -8.70
N GLN A 51 26.88 1.96 -8.34
CA GLN A 51 26.31 3.13 -8.99
C GLN A 51 27.07 3.57 -10.24
N ARG A 52 27.63 2.63 -11.02
CA ARG A 52 28.25 2.93 -12.32
C ARG A 52 27.96 1.76 -13.24
N ASP A 53 27.38 2.10 -14.38
CA ASP A 53 27.13 1.24 -15.52
C ASP A 53 25.95 0.28 -15.34
N LEU A 54 24.81 0.62 -15.96
CA LEU A 54 23.90 -0.27 -16.70
C LEU A 54 22.71 0.55 -17.24
N PHE A 55 22.97 1.21 -18.35
CA PHE A 55 22.02 1.97 -19.15
C PHE A 55 21.09 0.98 -19.90
N SER A 56 19.76 1.19 -19.85
CA SER A 56 18.84 0.55 -20.80
C SER A 56 17.81 1.60 -21.28
N PRO A 57 17.55 1.75 -22.59
CA PRO A 57 16.73 2.85 -23.12
C PRO A 57 15.22 2.64 -22.96
N SER A 58 14.77 1.63 -22.21
CA SER A 58 13.37 1.16 -22.25
C SER A 58 12.45 1.72 -21.15
N GLY A 59 12.90 2.70 -20.37
CA GLY A 59 12.07 3.40 -19.39
C GLY A 59 10.94 4.18 -20.05
N ARG A 60 9.70 3.68 -19.93
CA ARG A 60 8.52 4.36 -20.47
C ARG A 60 8.19 5.56 -19.59
N ARG A 61 8.58 6.76 -20.05
CA ARG A 61 8.01 8.04 -19.60
C ARG A 61 6.48 7.93 -19.58
N TRP A 62 5.85 8.47 -18.53
CA TRP A 62 4.41 8.37 -18.31
C TRP A 62 3.59 8.66 -19.56
N ARG A 63 2.61 7.79 -19.84
CA ARG A 63 1.72 7.90 -21.00
C ARG A 63 0.49 8.74 -20.62
N ILE A 64 0.59 10.07 -20.73
CA ILE A 64 -0.60 10.91 -20.95
C ILE A 64 -0.91 10.78 -22.45
N ALA A 65 -2.20 10.67 -22.79
CA ALA A 65 -2.62 10.65 -24.18
C ALA A 65 -2.19 11.96 -24.86
N PRO A 66 -1.90 11.97 -26.17
CA PRO A 66 -1.74 13.22 -26.88
C PRO A 66 -3.13 13.84 -27.03
N ASP A 67 -3.39 14.94 -26.33
CA ASP A 67 -4.31 15.95 -26.81
C ASP A 67 -3.66 17.34 -26.70
N GLU A 68 -3.89 18.09 -27.77
CA GLU A 68 -3.18 19.27 -28.21
C GLU A 68 -3.31 20.43 -27.23
N GLY A 69 -2.34 21.35 -27.29
CA GLY A 69 -2.30 22.55 -26.46
C GLY A 69 -3.60 23.35 -26.55
N GLY A 70 -4.36 23.33 -25.46
CA GLY A 70 -5.49 24.22 -25.21
C GLY A 70 -5.52 24.59 -23.74
N ARG A 71 -5.46 25.89 -23.44
CA ARG A 71 -5.71 26.43 -22.11
C ARG A 71 -7.10 25.96 -21.65
N MET A 72 -7.19 24.95 -20.79
CA MET A 72 -8.45 24.49 -20.21
C MET A 72 -8.30 24.43 -18.69
N ALA A 73 -9.08 25.27 -18.03
CA ALA A 73 -9.10 25.48 -16.59
C ALA A 73 -9.54 24.21 -15.80
N MET A 74 -8.88 23.97 -14.67
CA MET A 74 -9.38 23.44 -13.38
C MET A 74 -10.61 22.49 -13.33
N THR A 75 -10.74 21.49 -14.21
CA THR A 75 -11.75 20.43 -14.03
C THR A 75 -11.21 19.04 -14.37
N HIS A 76 -10.21 18.57 -13.64
CA HIS A 76 -9.94 17.12 -13.63
C HIS A 76 -11.07 16.41 -12.87
N PRO A 77 -11.59 15.26 -13.36
CA PRO A 77 -12.63 14.54 -12.65
C PRO A 77 -12.17 14.22 -11.23
N GLN A 78 -12.86 14.80 -10.25
CA GLN A 78 -12.61 14.68 -8.80
C GLN A 78 -12.82 13.25 -8.26
N ASP A 79 -13.18 12.31 -9.13
CA ASP A 79 -13.60 10.96 -8.75
C ASP A 79 -12.62 9.93 -9.34
N PRO A 80 -11.84 9.22 -8.50
CA PRO A 80 -10.86 8.24 -8.94
C PRO A 80 -11.51 7.00 -9.57
N THR A 81 -12.81 6.81 -9.37
CA THR A 81 -13.58 5.69 -9.91
C THR A 81 -14.06 5.94 -11.35
N LYS A 82 -14.17 7.22 -11.77
CA LYS A 82 -14.59 7.57 -13.12
C LYS A 82 -13.46 7.35 -14.12
N ARG A 83 -13.68 6.41 -15.03
CA ARG A 83 -12.73 6.08 -16.10
C ARG A 83 -12.99 6.96 -17.31
N LEU A 84 -11.96 7.65 -17.79
CA LEU A 84 -12.04 8.35 -19.06
C LEU A 84 -12.20 7.37 -20.23
N PRO A 85 -12.95 7.73 -21.29
CA PRO A 85 -13.01 6.95 -22.52
C PRO A 85 -11.61 6.60 -23.06
N GLY A 86 -11.46 5.43 -23.66
CA GLY A 86 -10.18 4.95 -24.20
C GLY A 86 -9.18 4.40 -23.17
N LYS A 87 -9.29 4.73 -21.87
CA LYS A 87 -8.36 4.24 -20.84
C LYS A 87 -8.41 2.72 -20.65
N THR A 88 -9.56 2.10 -20.84
CA THR A 88 -9.69 0.63 -20.79
C THR A 88 -8.93 -0.04 -21.95
N VAL A 89 -8.95 0.55 -23.14
CA VAL A 89 -8.20 0.05 -24.30
C VAL A 89 -6.70 0.22 -24.06
N GLN A 90 -6.29 1.39 -23.56
CA GLN A 90 -4.91 1.67 -23.18
C GLN A 90 -4.40 0.67 -22.13
N ALA A 91 -5.18 0.42 -21.07
CA ALA A 91 -4.85 -0.57 -20.04
C ALA A 91 -4.77 -2.01 -20.59
N ARG A 92 -5.57 -2.36 -21.62
CA ARG A 92 -5.42 -3.66 -22.28
C ARG A 92 -4.15 -3.73 -23.12
N SER A 93 -3.81 -2.67 -23.84
CA SER A 93 -2.58 -2.59 -24.63
C SER A 93 -1.33 -2.70 -23.77
N LEU A 94 -1.29 -1.99 -22.63
CA LEU A 94 -0.19 -2.10 -21.66
C LEU A 94 -0.04 -3.54 -21.15
N ARG A 95 -1.15 -4.27 -20.99
CA ARG A 95 -1.13 -5.63 -20.40
C ARG A 95 -0.55 -6.66 -21.33
N ASN A 96 -0.49 -6.34 -22.61
CA ASN A 96 0.08 -7.15 -23.67
C ASN A 96 1.53 -6.74 -23.99
N ASN A 97 2.00 -5.61 -23.44
CA ASN A 97 3.32 -5.04 -23.72
C ASN A 97 4.02 -4.67 -22.41
N ASP A 98 3.86 -5.46 -21.36
CA ASP A 98 4.48 -5.20 -20.06
C ASP A 98 6.00 -5.37 -20.14
N THR A 99 6.71 -4.63 -19.27
CA THR A 99 8.17 -4.84 -19.13
C THR A 99 8.44 -6.18 -18.44
N GLU A 100 9.66 -6.71 -18.60
CA GLU A 100 10.07 -7.94 -17.89
C GLU A 100 9.94 -7.79 -16.36
N ALA A 101 10.24 -6.59 -15.83
CA ALA A 101 10.07 -6.28 -14.41
C ALA A 101 8.58 -6.35 -13.99
N GLU A 102 7.69 -5.72 -14.75
CA GLU A 102 6.24 -5.80 -14.54
C GLU A 102 5.74 -7.25 -14.60
N TYR A 103 6.17 -8.02 -15.60
CA TYR A 103 5.79 -9.41 -15.79
C TYR A 103 6.19 -10.27 -14.58
N ARG A 104 7.45 -10.16 -14.13
CA ARG A 104 7.96 -10.92 -12.98
C ARG A 104 7.26 -10.55 -11.69
N LEU A 105 7.10 -9.26 -11.41
CA LEU A 105 6.42 -8.81 -10.20
C LEU A 105 4.94 -9.23 -10.22
N TRP A 106 4.28 -9.16 -11.38
CA TRP A 106 2.89 -9.62 -11.51
C TRP A 106 2.73 -11.10 -11.18
N GLY A 107 3.72 -11.94 -11.52
CA GLY A 107 3.77 -13.35 -11.13
C GLY A 107 3.64 -13.56 -9.63
N ASP A 108 4.26 -12.70 -8.82
CA ASP A 108 4.26 -12.78 -7.36
C ASP A 108 3.04 -12.09 -6.71
N LEU A 109 2.46 -11.08 -7.38
CA LEU A 109 1.32 -10.31 -6.85
C LEU A 109 -0.05 -10.90 -7.20
N ARG A 110 -0.17 -11.59 -8.35
CA ARG A 110 -1.46 -12.10 -8.84
C ARG A 110 -2.04 -13.16 -7.92
N ASN A 111 -3.36 -13.38 -8.04
CA ASN A 111 -4.07 -14.45 -7.34
C ASN A 111 -3.89 -14.44 -5.83
N ARG A 112 -3.70 -13.26 -5.22
CA ARG A 112 -3.50 -13.09 -3.77
C ARG A 112 -2.26 -13.81 -3.23
N GLN A 113 -1.26 -14.07 -4.07
CA GLN A 113 -0.04 -14.80 -3.67
C GLN A 113 0.80 -14.03 -2.63
N LEU A 114 0.76 -12.70 -2.65
CA LEU A 114 1.42 -11.88 -1.63
C LEU A 114 0.55 -11.78 -0.36
N ASN A 115 0.68 -12.77 0.53
CA ASN A 115 0.01 -12.85 1.83
C ASN A 115 -1.51 -12.58 1.80
N GLY A 116 -2.21 -13.01 0.74
CA GLY A 116 -3.66 -12.83 0.64
C GLY A 116 -4.12 -11.49 0.06
N HIS A 117 -3.22 -10.51 -0.13
CA HIS A 117 -3.56 -9.18 -0.62
C HIS A 117 -3.93 -9.21 -2.12
N LYS A 118 -5.07 -8.62 -2.47
CA LYS A 118 -5.54 -8.59 -3.86
C LYS A 118 -4.93 -7.43 -4.63
N PHE A 119 -3.98 -7.74 -5.51
CA PHE A 119 -3.46 -6.82 -6.49
C PHE A 119 -4.19 -6.91 -7.83
N SER A 120 -4.26 -5.78 -8.53
CA SER A 120 -4.68 -5.68 -9.92
C SER A 120 -3.61 -4.91 -10.70
N ARG A 121 -3.26 -5.37 -11.90
CA ARG A 121 -2.30 -4.69 -12.75
C ARG A 121 -2.93 -3.71 -13.74
N GLN A 122 -2.23 -2.62 -14.02
CA GLN A 122 -2.50 -1.63 -15.07
C GLN A 122 -3.94 -1.12 -15.01
N ILE A 123 -4.27 -0.54 -13.86
CA ILE A 123 -5.62 -0.09 -13.53
C ILE A 123 -5.75 1.40 -13.81
N PRO A 124 -6.78 1.84 -14.55
CA PRO A 124 -7.15 3.24 -14.60
C PRO A 124 -7.64 3.73 -13.22
N ILE A 125 -7.05 4.83 -12.74
CA ILE A 125 -7.48 5.61 -11.56
C ILE A 125 -7.56 7.08 -12.01
N GLY A 126 -8.77 7.59 -12.14
CA GLY A 126 -9.05 8.88 -12.79
C GLY A 126 -8.36 9.02 -14.14
N VAL A 127 -7.45 9.99 -14.26
CA VAL A 127 -6.74 10.30 -15.51
C VAL A 127 -5.51 9.40 -15.76
N TYR A 128 -5.05 8.71 -14.72
CA TYR A 128 -3.83 7.90 -14.74
C TYR A 128 -4.14 6.41 -14.91
N ILE A 129 -3.15 5.66 -15.38
CA ILE A 129 -3.11 4.20 -15.27
C ILE A 129 -1.94 3.88 -14.34
N VAL A 130 -2.19 3.06 -13.32
CA VAL A 130 -1.19 2.63 -12.34
C VAL A 130 -0.75 1.20 -12.61
N ASP A 131 0.53 0.88 -12.41
CA ASP A 131 1.08 -0.43 -12.78
C ASP A 131 0.50 -1.55 -11.94
N PHE A 132 0.43 -1.37 -10.62
CA PHE A 132 -0.24 -2.28 -9.70
C PHE A 132 -0.99 -1.52 -8.63
N VAL A 133 -2.13 -2.07 -8.20
CA VAL A 133 -2.89 -1.52 -7.08
C VAL A 133 -3.48 -2.61 -6.21
N CYS A 134 -3.28 -2.50 -4.90
CA CYS A 134 -4.08 -3.17 -3.89
C CYS A 134 -5.19 -2.22 -3.46
N ARG A 135 -6.40 -2.41 -4.01
CA ARG A 135 -7.54 -1.52 -3.72
C ARG A 135 -7.99 -1.58 -2.26
N GLU A 136 -7.93 -2.77 -1.68
CA GLU A 136 -8.30 -3.03 -0.28
C GLU A 136 -7.45 -2.17 0.68
N GLN A 137 -6.15 -2.00 0.38
CA GLN A 137 -5.21 -1.22 1.19
C GLN A 137 -4.88 0.17 0.62
N ARG A 138 -5.54 0.55 -0.48
CA ARG A 138 -5.26 1.76 -1.27
C ARG A 138 -3.75 1.99 -1.51
N LEU A 139 -3.02 0.92 -1.84
CA LEU A 139 -1.60 0.98 -2.18
C LEU A 139 -1.42 0.85 -3.68
N VAL A 140 -0.78 1.84 -4.29
CA VAL A 140 -0.27 1.83 -5.67
C VAL A 140 1.21 1.47 -5.65
N VAL A 141 1.60 0.53 -6.51
CA VAL A 141 3.00 0.15 -6.73
C VAL A 141 3.35 0.44 -8.19
N GLU A 142 4.40 1.22 -8.40
CA GLU A 142 4.83 1.71 -9.71
C GLU A 142 6.25 1.23 -10.03
N LEU A 143 6.49 0.85 -11.29
CA LEU A 143 7.80 0.43 -11.77
C LEU A 143 8.35 1.46 -12.75
N ASP A 144 9.57 1.92 -12.49
CA ASP A 144 10.24 2.91 -13.31
C ASP A 144 11.51 2.34 -13.95
N GLY A 145 11.73 2.67 -15.23
CA GLY A 145 12.91 2.29 -15.98
C GLY A 145 13.94 3.41 -16.17
N SER A 146 13.64 4.65 -15.77
CA SER A 146 14.53 5.80 -15.97
C SER A 146 14.97 6.43 -14.66
N GLN A 147 16.27 6.38 -14.34
CA GLN A 147 16.86 6.95 -13.11
C GLN A 147 16.63 8.47 -12.90
N HIS A 148 15.93 9.14 -13.81
CA HIS A 148 15.48 10.52 -13.68
C HIS A 148 14.04 10.56 -13.13
N ALA A 149 13.91 10.39 -11.81
CA ALA A 149 12.63 10.39 -11.09
C ALA A 149 12.06 11.79 -10.80
N GLU A 150 12.67 12.86 -11.28
CA GLU A 150 12.26 14.23 -10.95
C GLU A 150 11.78 14.94 -12.21
N ASN A 151 10.50 14.77 -12.50
CA ASN A 151 9.78 15.62 -13.43
C ASN A 151 8.57 16.17 -12.69
N GLU A 152 8.27 17.47 -12.80
CA GLU A 152 7.10 18.11 -12.15
C GLU A 152 5.79 17.33 -12.40
N ARG A 153 5.74 16.61 -13.51
CA ARG A 153 4.61 15.77 -13.90
C ARG A 153 4.41 14.54 -13.00
N ASP A 154 5.49 13.99 -12.46
CA ASP A 154 5.49 12.79 -11.62
C ASP A 154 5.08 13.15 -10.21
N GLU A 155 5.51 14.32 -9.75
CA GLU A 155 5.08 14.95 -8.49
C GLU A 155 3.58 15.23 -8.52
N ARG A 156 3.06 15.92 -9.55
CA ARG A 156 1.62 16.18 -9.70
C ARG A 156 0.79 14.89 -9.72
N ARG A 157 1.30 13.83 -10.37
CA ARG A 157 0.63 12.52 -10.39
C ARG A 157 0.57 11.91 -9.01
N THR A 158 1.69 11.95 -8.28
CA THR A 158 1.80 11.38 -6.93
C THR A 158 0.92 12.15 -5.95
N GLU A 159 0.98 13.47 -5.99
CA GLU A 159 0.12 14.35 -5.19
C GLU A 159 -1.35 14.09 -5.45
N TRP A 160 -1.76 14.01 -6.73
CA TRP A 160 -3.14 13.71 -7.08
C TRP A 160 -3.59 12.34 -6.51
N LEU A 161 -2.78 11.29 -6.67
CA LEU A 161 -3.09 9.96 -6.11
C LEU A 161 -3.20 9.98 -4.59
N ASN A 162 -2.31 10.71 -3.92
CA ASN A 162 -2.30 10.85 -2.46
C ASN A 162 -3.53 11.60 -1.95
N VAL A 163 -3.98 12.65 -2.65
CA VAL A 163 -5.25 13.34 -2.37
C VAL A 163 -6.44 12.40 -2.53
N GLN A 164 -6.39 11.49 -3.52
CA GLN A 164 -7.42 10.45 -3.70
C GLN A 164 -7.33 9.31 -2.66
N GLY A 165 -6.45 9.42 -1.68
CA GLY A 165 -6.30 8.45 -0.58
C GLY A 165 -5.47 7.22 -0.93
N TYR A 166 -4.72 7.24 -2.04
CA TYR A 166 -3.79 6.17 -2.41
C TYR A 166 -2.38 6.49 -1.94
N SER A 167 -1.71 5.52 -1.31
CA SER A 167 -0.26 5.62 -1.09
C SER A 167 0.46 5.11 -2.33
N VAL A 168 1.61 5.69 -2.66
CA VAL A 168 2.42 5.34 -3.84
C VAL A 168 3.77 4.83 -3.39
N LEU A 169 4.15 3.65 -3.89
CA LEU A 169 5.47 3.04 -3.67
C LEU A 169 6.13 2.76 -5.02
N ARG A 170 7.32 3.30 -5.25
CA ARG A 170 8.02 3.20 -6.55
C ARG A 170 9.29 2.36 -6.47
N PHE A 171 9.45 1.44 -7.42
CA PHE A 171 10.68 0.66 -7.60
C PHE A 171 11.29 0.90 -8.97
N TRP A 172 12.62 0.80 -9.04
CA TRP A 172 13.34 0.67 -10.28
C TRP A 172 13.12 -0.73 -10.87
N ASN A 173 13.05 -0.83 -12.19
CA ASN A 173 13.01 -2.11 -12.89
C ASN A 173 14.19 -3.00 -12.46
N ALA A 174 15.38 -2.41 -12.28
CA ALA A 174 16.56 -3.13 -11.80
C ALA A 174 16.35 -3.75 -10.40
N GLU A 175 15.68 -3.06 -9.47
CA GLU A 175 15.38 -3.60 -8.13
C GLU A 175 14.47 -4.82 -8.22
N VAL A 176 13.46 -4.79 -9.09
CA VAL A 176 12.57 -5.95 -9.29
C VAL A 176 13.30 -7.12 -9.93
N LEU A 177 14.20 -6.86 -10.89
CA LEU A 177 14.92 -7.90 -11.60
C LEU A 177 16.04 -8.53 -10.76
N GLN A 178 16.69 -7.74 -9.90
CA GLN A 178 17.88 -8.17 -9.14
C GLN A 178 17.54 -8.54 -7.69
N GLU A 179 16.65 -7.78 -7.04
CA GLU A 179 16.38 -7.85 -5.60
C GLU A 179 14.89 -8.08 -5.30
N ARG A 180 14.23 -8.91 -6.12
CA ARG A 180 12.77 -9.16 -6.08
C ARG A 180 12.22 -9.48 -4.69
N ARG A 181 12.95 -10.25 -3.88
CA ARG A 181 12.53 -10.59 -2.51
C ARG A 181 12.47 -9.36 -1.61
N ALA A 182 13.44 -8.44 -1.74
CA ALA A 182 13.45 -7.19 -0.99
C ALA A 182 12.29 -6.27 -1.39
N VAL A 183 11.98 -6.22 -2.70
CA VAL A 183 10.80 -5.50 -3.22
C VAL A 183 9.51 -6.03 -2.58
N LEU A 184 9.28 -7.35 -2.61
CA LEU A 184 8.08 -7.97 -2.02
C LEU A 184 7.97 -7.72 -0.50
N ASN A 185 9.09 -7.82 0.22
CA ASN A 185 9.12 -7.53 1.66
C ASN A 185 8.78 -6.07 1.95
N THR A 186 9.25 -5.14 1.13
CA THR A 186 8.94 -3.70 1.29
C THR A 186 7.47 -3.44 1.03
N ILE A 187 6.89 -4.03 -0.02
CA ILE A 187 5.45 -3.95 -0.29
C ILE A 187 4.66 -4.48 0.92
N LEU A 188 5.03 -5.64 1.47
CA LEU A 188 4.39 -6.20 2.66
C LEU A 188 4.50 -5.29 3.88
N ALA A 189 5.67 -4.70 4.14
CA ALA A 189 5.87 -3.80 5.26
C ALA A 189 4.94 -2.57 5.18
N VAL A 190 4.76 -2.00 3.97
CA VAL A 190 3.79 -0.91 3.74
C VAL A 190 2.35 -1.40 3.95
N LEU A 191 1.98 -2.56 3.37
CA LEU A 191 0.62 -3.12 3.52
C LEU A 191 0.26 -3.43 4.98
N GLN A 192 1.25 -3.77 5.81
CA GLN A 192 1.11 -4.07 7.23
C GLN A 192 1.19 -2.82 8.12
N GLY A 193 1.36 -1.63 7.53
CA GLY A 193 1.46 -0.38 8.29
C GLY A 193 2.75 -0.25 9.10
N GLN A 194 3.80 -1.02 8.77
CA GLN A 194 5.12 -0.88 9.39
C GLN A 194 5.89 0.31 8.83
N ILE A 195 5.51 0.78 7.64
CA ILE A 195 6.01 1.98 7.00
C ILE A 195 4.81 2.88 6.74
N VAL A 196 4.80 4.05 7.37
CA VAL A 196 3.67 4.99 7.32
C VAL A 196 4.10 6.40 6.95
N ASP A 197 5.33 6.78 7.25
CA ASP A 197 5.87 8.09 6.97
C ASP A 197 6.46 8.15 5.55
N PRO A 198 6.45 9.32 4.90
CA PRO A 198 7.15 9.53 3.64
C PRO A 198 8.62 9.12 3.77
N CYS A 199 9.13 8.40 2.77
CA CYS A 199 10.51 7.93 2.80
C CYS A 199 11.10 7.87 1.40
N ASP A 200 11.99 8.83 1.09
CA ASP A 200 12.62 8.95 -0.22
C ASP A 200 13.56 7.78 -0.54
N ALA A 201 14.20 7.20 0.49
CA ALA A 201 15.12 6.07 0.31
C ALA A 201 14.45 4.86 -0.36
N ILE A 202 13.17 4.62 -0.02
CA ILE A 202 12.35 3.56 -0.60
C ILE A 202 11.30 4.11 -1.60
N ARG A 203 11.36 5.42 -1.90
CA ARG A 203 10.40 6.14 -2.76
C ARG A 203 8.94 5.84 -2.39
N PHE A 204 8.64 5.99 -1.11
CA PHE A 204 7.30 5.84 -0.55
C PHE A 204 6.66 7.19 -0.25
N SER A 205 5.48 7.40 -0.82
CA SER A 205 4.65 8.58 -0.62
C SER A 205 3.30 8.16 -0.04
N PRO A 206 3.01 8.44 1.24
CA PRO A 206 1.78 8.00 1.88
C PRO A 206 0.57 8.84 1.43
N ALA A 207 -0.61 8.21 1.46
CA ALA A 207 -1.89 8.90 1.25
C ALA A 207 -2.11 10.04 2.26
N LEU A 208 -2.68 11.15 1.81
CA LEU A 208 -2.99 12.30 2.69
C LEU A 208 -4.18 12.03 3.62
N GLN A 209 -5.10 11.15 3.22
CA GLN A 209 -6.25 10.75 4.02
C GLN A 209 -6.37 9.22 4.00
N ARG A 210 -6.01 8.58 5.11
CA ARG A 210 -6.36 7.17 5.37
C ARG A 210 -7.78 7.16 5.90
N ASN A 211 -8.76 6.82 5.06
CA ASN A 211 -10.09 6.52 5.55
C ASN A 211 -9.98 5.25 6.41
N ARG A 212 -10.13 5.42 7.73
CA ARG A 212 -10.28 4.34 8.70
C ARG A 212 -11.62 3.64 8.50
#